data_AF-A0A939YVU1-F1
#
_entry.id   AF-A0A939YVU1-F1
#
_cell.length_a   1.000
_cell.length_b   1.000
_cell.length_c   1.000
_cell.angle_alpha   90.00
_cell.angle_beta   90.00
_cell.angle_gamma   90.00
#
_symmetry.space_group_name_H-M   'P 1'
#
loop_
_entity.id
_entity.type
_entity.pdbx_description
1 polymer ?
#
loop_
_entity_poly.entity_id
_entity_poly.type
_entity_poly.pdbx_seq_one_letter_code
_entity_poly.pdbx_strand_id
1 'polypeptide(L)'
;MGKLYITDTILRDAHQSQAATRMRTEEMLPACEILDSMGYWSLECWGGATFDSCLRFLNEDPWERLRTLKQALPHTRLQMLFRGQNILGYKHYADDVVEQFCRKAIENGIDVIRIFDALNDVRNLEAAIKFTKKYGGHCEPALSYTISPVHNQDNFVKLAKELVQRGADSRCI
;
A
#
# COMPACT_ATOMS: atom_id res chain seq x y z
N MET A 1 -25.51 12.36 6.11
CA MET A 1 -24.44 11.67 5.37
C MET A 1 -23.11 11.99 6.02
N GLY A 2 -22.22 11.00 6.21
CA GLY A 2 -20.87 11.24 6.73
C GLY A 2 -19.98 11.92 5.69
N LYS A 3 -18.86 12.52 6.13
CA LYS A 3 -17.85 13.11 5.25
C LYS A 3 -17.20 12.02 4.40
N LEU A 4 -17.12 12.21 3.09
CA LEU A 4 -16.35 11.36 2.18
C LEU A 4 -14.88 11.78 2.22
N TYR A 5 -14.00 10.79 2.26
CA TYR A 5 -12.56 10.93 2.27
C TYR A 5 -12.00 10.44 0.94
N ILE A 6 -10.94 11.09 0.43
CA ILE A 6 -10.35 10.80 -0.88
C ILE A 6 -8.89 10.40 -0.71
N THR A 7 -8.48 9.32 -1.37
CA THR A 7 -7.07 8.94 -1.56
C THR A 7 -6.69 9.21 -3.00
N ASP A 8 -5.61 9.96 -3.22
CA ASP A 8 -5.03 10.12 -4.55
C ASP A 8 -3.92 9.10 -4.79
N THR A 9 -3.79 8.62 -6.03
CA THR A 9 -2.83 7.60 -6.43
C THR A 9 -1.83 8.11 -7.48
N ILE A 10 -1.77 9.42 -7.72
CA ILE A 10 -0.93 10.03 -8.75
C ILE A 10 0.55 9.66 -8.61
N LEU A 11 1.05 9.51 -7.38
CA LEU A 11 2.46 9.21 -7.07
C LEU A 11 2.81 7.71 -7.14
N ARG A 12 1.82 6.81 -7.35
CA ARG A 12 2.03 5.36 -7.43
C ARG A 12 1.26 4.73 -8.59
N ASP A 13 -0.05 4.52 -8.41
CA ASP A 13 -0.83 3.70 -9.35
C ASP A 13 -1.08 4.39 -10.69
N ALA A 14 -1.23 5.71 -10.69
CA ALA A 14 -1.56 6.44 -11.92
C ALA A 14 -0.45 6.29 -12.96
N HIS A 15 0.81 6.58 -12.60
CA HIS A 15 1.95 6.42 -13.51
C HIS A 15 2.34 4.95 -13.71
N GLN A 16 2.09 4.07 -12.73
CA GLN A 16 2.22 2.62 -12.93
C GLN A 16 1.28 2.13 -14.03
N SER A 17 0.03 2.59 -14.01
CA SER A 17 -1.02 2.16 -14.94
C SER A 17 -0.92 2.82 -16.31
N GLN A 18 -0.51 4.08 -16.37
CA GLN A 18 -0.55 4.89 -17.60
C GLN A 18 0.82 5.12 -18.24
N ALA A 19 1.90 4.97 -17.49
CA ALA A 19 3.26 5.31 -17.92
C ALA A 19 4.32 4.30 -17.45
N ALA A 20 3.91 3.02 -17.32
CA ALA A 20 4.79 1.90 -16.99
C ALA A 20 5.68 2.11 -15.75
N THR A 21 5.22 2.88 -14.76
CA THR A 21 5.92 3.13 -13.50
C THR A 21 7.20 3.97 -13.64
N ARG A 22 7.30 4.83 -14.66
CA ARG A 22 8.57 5.52 -15.01
C ARG A 22 8.73 6.93 -14.47
N MET A 23 7.80 7.42 -13.64
CA MET A 23 7.93 8.73 -13.01
C MET A 23 9.10 8.74 -12.01
N ARG A 24 10.02 9.69 -12.17
CA ARG A 24 11.17 9.91 -11.30
C ARG A 24 10.78 10.67 -10.05
N THR A 25 11.56 10.52 -8.99
CA THR A 25 11.29 11.24 -7.73
C THR A 25 11.33 12.76 -7.96
N GLU A 26 12.30 13.26 -8.72
CA GLU A 26 12.44 14.70 -9.04
C GLU A 26 11.22 15.30 -9.77
N GLU A 27 10.48 14.50 -10.53
CA GLU A 27 9.27 14.93 -11.23
C GLU A 27 8.05 14.99 -10.28
N MET A 28 8.09 14.22 -9.19
CA MET A 28 7.03 14.20 -8.17
C MET A 28 7.11 15.41 -7.22
N LEU A 29 8.33 15.81 -6.84
CA LEU A 29 8.54 16.81 -5.78
C LEU A 29 7.87 18.17 -6.02
N PRO A 30 7.87 18.75 -7.25
CA PRO A 30 7.24 20.04 -7.49
C PRO A 30 5.73 20.07 -7.20
N ALA A 31 5.06 18.91 -7.23
CA ALA A 31 3.63 18.82 -6.93
C ALA A 31 3.33 18.55 -5.44
N CYS A 32 4.33 18.18 -4.63
CA CYS A 32 4.10 17.69 -3.27
C CYS A 32 3.45 18.74 -2.36
N GLU A 33 3.88 20.00 -2.40
CA GLU A 33 3.28 21.07 -1.60
C GLU A 33 1.78 21.23 -1.90
N ILE A 34 1.41 21.21 -3.18
CA ILE A 34 0.01 21.28 -3.60
C ILE A 34 -0.74 20.06 -3.09
N LEU A 35 -0.22 18.85 -3.33
CA LEU A 35 -0.85 17.60 -2.90
C LEU A 35 -1.08 17.54 -1.39
N ASP A 36 -0.10 18.00 -0.58
CA ASP A 36 -0.18 17.97 0.88
C ASP A 36 -1.23 18.96 1.43
N SER A 37 -1.51 20.03 0.68
CA SER A 37 -2.51 21.04 1.06
C SER A 37 -3.96 20.67 0.72
N MET A 38 -4.19 19.66 -0.14
CA MET A 38 -5.52 19.32 -0.66
C MET A 38 -6.46 18.69 0.38
N GLY A 39 -5.92 18.16 1.49
CA GLY A 39 -6.70 17.50 2.53
C GLY A 39 -7.15 16.08 2.15
N TYR A 40 -6.35 15.37 1.34
CA TYR A 40 -6.53 13.94 1.09
C TYR A 40 -6.47 13.14 2.40
N TRP A 41 -7.17 12.02 2.43
CA TRP A 41 -7.08 11.06 3.54
C TRP A 41 -5.75 10.33 3.53
N SER A 42 -5.27 9.96 2.33
CA SER A 42 -3.93 9.47 2.10
C SER A 42 -3.46 9.78 0.68
N LEU A 43 -2.14 9.78 0.47
CA LEU A 43 -1.52 9.76 -0.85
C LEU A 43 -0.84 8.41 -1.03
N GLU A 44 -1.26 7.66 -2.04
CA GLU A 44 -0.59 6.42 -2.39
C GLU A 44 0.65 6.71 -3.23
N CYS A 45 1.82 6.49 -2.64
CA CYS A 45 3.09 6.97 -3.19
C CYS A 45 4.21 5.92 -3.19
N TRP A 46 3.94 4.70 -2.71
CA TRP A 46 4.96 3.66 -2.56
C TRP A 46 4.39 2.25 -2.69
N GLY A 47 5.27 1.25 -2.79
CA GLY A 47 4.87 -0.13 -3.01
C GLY A 47 4.42 -0.41 -4.46
N GLY A 48 3.69 -1.50 -4.66
CA GLY A 48 3.37 -2.00 -6.00
C GLY A 48 4.63 -2.23 -6.83
N ALA A 49 4.64 -1.76 -8.08
CA ALA A 49 5.78 -1.92 -8.97
C ALA A 49 6.85 -0.83 -8.80
N THR A 50 6.63 0.19 -7.96
CA THR A 50 7.55 1.33 -7.85
C THR A 50 8.91 0.91 -7.28
N PHE A 51 8.94 -0.06 -6.36
CA PHE A 51 10.18 -0.58 -5.77
C PHE A 51 11.08 -1.26 -6.82
N ASP A 52 10.53 -2.13 -7.68
CA ASP A 52 11.27 -2.70 -8.81
C ASP A 52 11.69 -1.60 -9.79
N SER A 53 10.79 -0.66 -10.11
CA SER A 53 11.09 0.39 -11.09
C SER A 53 12.25 1.30 -10.68
N CYS A 54 12.27 1.72 -9.41
CA CYS A 54 13.35 2.50 -8.81
C CYS A 54 14.70 1.82 -9.04
N LEU A 55 14.82 0.56 -8.65
CA LEU A 55 16.07 -0.20 -8.73
C LEU A 55 16.46 -0.55 -10.17
N ARG A 56 15.49 -0.96 -10.99
CA ARG A 56 15.74 -1.57 -12.30
C ARG A 56 15.92 -0.55 -13.42
N PHE A 57 15.17 0.56 -13.39
CA PHE A 57 15.08 1.46 -14.54
C PHE A 57 15.44 2.91 -14.22
N LEU A 58 15.19 3.35 -12.99
CA LEU A 58 15.37 4.76 -12.64
C LEU A 58 16.73 5.05 -12.01
N ASN A 59 17.44 4.01 -11.56
CA ASN A 59 18.66 4.11 -10.77
C ASN A 59 18.43 4.93 -9.49
N GLU A 60 17.33 4.65 -8.80
CA GLU A 60 16.92 5.30 -7.56
C GLU A 60 16.83 4.27 -6.43
N ASP A 61 17.20 4.68 -5.21
CA ASP A 61 16.90 3.88 -4.01
C ASP A 61 15.42 4.10 -3.61
N PRO A 62 14.58 3.06 -3.62
CA PRO A 62 13.17 3.19 -3.25
C PRO A 62 12.96 3.66 -1.79
N TRP A 63 13.91 3.39 -0.89
CA TRP A 63 13.86 3.89 0.48
C TRP A 63 14.19 5.38 0.58
N GLU A 64 15.12 5.89 -0.23
CA GLU A 64 15.36 7.33 -0.33
C GLU A 64 14.18 8.06 -0.94
N ARG A 65 13.53 7.47 -1.97
CA ARG A 65 12.27 8.00 -2.51
C ARG A 65 11.22 8.15 -1.40
N LEU A 66 11.02 7.13 -0.58
CA LEU A 66 10.07 7.18 0.53
C LEU A 66 10.41 8.28 1.54
N ARG A 67 11.67 8.38 1.99
CA ARG A 67 12.11 9.43 2.92
C ARG A 67 11.93 10.83 2.34
N THR A 68 12.29 11.01 1.07
CA THR A 68 12.16 12.29 0.37
C THR A 68 10.69 12.71 0.26
N LEU A 69 9.81 11.78 -0.14
CA LEU A 69 8.37 12.04 -0.19
C LEU A 69 7.79 12.32 1.19
N LYS A 70 8.21 11.60 2.25
CA LYS A 70 7.76 11.88 3.62
C LYS A 70 8.16 13.27 4.10
N GLN A 71 9.35 13.74 3.74
CA GLN A 71 9.79 15.11 4.03
C GLN A 71 8.98 16.15 3.27
N ALA A 72 8.62 15.87 2.01
CA ALA A 72 7.85 16.78 1.16
C ALA A 72 6.32 16.76 1.41
N LEU A 73 5.81 15.73 2.09
CA LEU A 73 4.40 15.50 2.41
C LEU A 73 4.19 15.29 3.92
N PRO A 74 4.54 16.27 4.78
CA PRO A 74 4.52 16.09 6.23
C PRO A 74 3.10 15.98 6.83
N HIS A 75 2.06 16.47 6.16
CA HIS A 75 0.71 16.58 6.73
C HIS A 75 -0.24 15.46 6.28
N THR A 76 0.01 14.85 5.12
CA THR A 76 -0.82 13.81 4.55
C THR A 76 -0.28 12.42 4.88
N ARG A 77 -1.18 11.46 5.11
CA ARG A 77 -0.81 10.07 5.36
C ARG A 77 -0.23 9.45 4.09
N LEU A 78 0.93 8.81 4.19
CA LEU A 78 1.49 8.07 3.06
C LEU A 78 0.96 6.65 3.04
N GLN A 79 0.48 6.23 1.88
CA GLN A 79 -0.07 4.90 1.65
C GLN A 79 0.81 4.10 0.69
N MET A 80 0.90 2.79 0.93
CA MET A 80 1.52 1.84 0.01
C MET A 80 0.62 0.65 -0.33
N LEU A 81 0.89 0.04 -1.50
CA LEU A 81 0.36 -1.27 -1.87
C LEU A 81 1.37 -2.38 -1.56
N PHE A 82 0.94 -3.39 -0.81
CA PHE A 82 1.77 -4.46 -0.26
C PHE A 82 1.13 -5.83 -0.53
N ARG A 83 1.86 -6.76 -1.15
CA ARG A 83 1.30 -8.07 -1.56
C ARG A 83 1.54 -9.15 -0.51
N GLY A 84 0.92 -9.04 0.67
CA GLY A 84 0.94 -10.07 1.72
C GLY A 84 2.31 -10.73 1.93
N GLN A 85 2.36 -12.06 1.95
CA GLN A 85 3.60 -12.83 2.12
C GLN A 85 4.65 -12.62 0.99
N ASN A 86 4.25 -12.07 -0.16
CA ASN A 86 5.17 -11.71 -1.24
C ASN A 86 5.85 -10.34 -1.04
N ILE A 87 5.34 -9.50 -0.15
CA ILE A 87 5.84 -8.13 0.06
C ILE A 87 5.79 -7.35 -1.27
N LEU A 88 6.94 -7.02 -1.86
CA LEU A 88 7.11 -6.40 -3.18
C LEU A 88 8.01 -7.27 -4.09
N GLY A 89 8.20 -8.54 -3.73
CA GLY A 89 9.03 -9.50 -4.45
C GLY A 89 8.24 -10.53 -5.24
N TYR A 90 8.96 -11.54 -5.75
CA TYR A 90 8.42 -12.49 -6.73
C TYR A 90 8.03 -13.85 -6.13
N LYS A 91 8.16 -14.03 -4.81
CA LYS A 91 7.86 -15.29 -4.08
C LYS A 91 7.40 -15.00 -2.66
N HIS A 92 6.90 -16.01 -1.96
CA HIS A 92 6.65 -15.88 -0.52
C HIS A 92 7.98 -15.76 0.23
N TYR A 93 8.01 -14.89 1.23
CA TYR A 93 9.12 -14.73 2.16
C TYR A 93 8.77 -15.32 3.52
N ALA A 94 9.79 -15.60 4.33
CA ALA A 94 9.60 -15.99 5.72
C ALA A 94 9.08 -14.79 6.54
N ASP A 95 8.37 -15.08 7.63
CA ASP A 95 7.70 -14.06 8.45
C ASP A 95 8.65 -13.00 9.01
N ASP A 96 9.89 -13.36 9.31
CA ASP A 96 10.93 -12.43 9.77
C ASP A 96 11.26 -11.37 8.72
N VAL A 97 11.28 -11.73 7.43
CA VAL A 97 11.47 -10.77 6.33
C VAL A 97 10.25 -9.86 6.19
N VAL A 98 9.03 -10.41 6.31
CA VAL A 98 7.79 -9.62 6.28
C VAL A 98 7.77 -8.63 7.44
N GLU A 99 8.15 -9.07 8.65
CA GLU A 99 8.27 -8.23 9.83
C GLU A 99 9.25 -7.07 9.63
N GLN A 100 10.47 -7.38 9.18
CA GLN A 100 11.48 -6.35 8.95
C GLN A 100 11.04 -5.34 7.89
N PHE A 101 10.36 -5.80 6.83
CA PHE A 101 9.86 -4.89 5.81
C PHE A 101 8.76 -3.98 6.36
N CYS A 102 7.74 -4.52 7.02
CA CYS A 102 6.67 -3.71 7.62
C CYS A 102 7.24 -2.68 8.61
N ARG A 103 8.16 -3.12 9.48
CA ARG A 103 8.86 -2.24 10.42
C ARG A 103 9.55 -1.09 9.68
N LYS A 104 10.36 -1.41 8.67
CA LYS A 104 11.14 -0.41 7.94
C LYS A 104 10.29 0.52 7.10
N ALA A 105 9.21 0.04 6.49
CA ALA A 105 8.26 0.88 5.75
C ALA A 105 7.64 1.95 6.67
N ILE A 106 7.18 1.54 7.86
CA ILE A 106 6.57 2.45 8.83
C ILE A 106 7.61 3.40 9.44
N GLU A 107 8.79 2.89 9.84
CA GLU A 107 9.89 3.72 10.35
C GLU A 107 10.33 4.82 9.37
N ASN A 108 10.20 4.60 8.06
CA ASN A 108 10.57 5.58 7.02
C ASN A 108 9.40 6.47 6.56
N GLY A 109 8.19 6.28 7.09
CA GLY A 109 7.09 7.23 6.92
C GLY A 109 5.82 6.70 6.28
N ILE A 110 5.69 5.39 6.00
CA ILE A 110 4.41 4.81 5.59
C ILE A 110 3.43 4.81 6.77
N ASP A 111 2.26 5.41 6.56
CA ASP A 111 1.19 5.51 7.55
C ASP A 111 0.10 4.44 7.32
N VAL A 112 -0.20 4.13 6.05
CA VAL A 112 -1.24 3.17 5.64
C VAL A 112 -0.63 2.06 4.77
N ILE A 113 -0.82 0.80 5.19
CA ILE A 113 -0.41 -0.36 4.38
C ILE A 113 -1.66 -1.04 3.84
N ARG A 114 -1.87 -0.92 2.52
CA ARG A 114 -2.88 -1.68 1.80
C ARG A 114 -2.35 -3.07 1.47
N ILE A 115 -2.91 -4.10 2.11
CA ILE A 115 -2.39 -5.47 2.03
C ILE A 115 -3.32 -6.32 1.17
N PHE A 116 -2.83 -6.97 0.12
CA PHE A 116 -3.65 -7.84 -0.72
C PHE A 116 -2.98 -9.17 -1.04
N ASP A 117 -3.80 -10.15 -1.38
CA ASP A 117 -3.38 -11.43 -1.96
C ASP A 117 -4.16 -11.62 -3.26
N ALA A 118 -3.48 -12.12 -4.30
CA ALA A 118 -4.06 -12.26 -5.63
C ALA A 118 -5.16 -13.33 -5.70
N LEU A 119 -5.20 -14.26 -4.74
CA LEU A 119 -6.18 -15.34 -4.65
C LEU A 119 -7.21 -15.11 -3.53
N ASN A 120 -7.16 -13.95 -2.85
CA ASN A 120 -7.93 -13.66 -1.64
C ASN A 120 -7.72 -14.68 -0.50
N ASP A 121 -6.54 -15.31 -0.45
CA ASP A 121 -6.19 -16.23 0.65
C ASP A 121 -5.71 -15.44 1.87
N VAL A 122 -6.57 -15.35 2.88
CA VAL A 122 -6.33 -14.57 4.10
C VAL A 122 -5.09 -15.05 4.86
N ARG A 123 -4.71 -16.32 4.72
CA ARG A 123 -3.51 -16.87 5.38
C ARG A 123 -2.24 -16.15 4.92
N ASN A 124 -2.19 -15.74 3.65
CA ASN A 124 -1.07 -14.99 3.08
C ASN A 124 -1.01 -13.54 3.58
N LEU A 125 -2.04 -13.08 4.30
CA LEU A 125 -2.12 -11.71 4.83
C LEU A 125 -1.79 -11.66 6.32
N GLU A 126 -1.85 -12.78 7.04
CA GLU A 126 -1.78 -12.82 8.51
C GLU A 126 -0.52 -12.15 9.06
N ALA A 127 0.66 -12.50 8.53
CA ALA A 127 1.93 -11.91 8.96
C ALA A 127 1.95 -10.40 8.69
N ALA A 128 1.56 -9.97 7.49
CA ALA A 128 1.54 -8.56 7.11
C ALA A 128 0.57 -7.75 7.96
N ILE A 129 -0.63 -8.27 8.25
CA ILE A 129 -1.62 -7.64 9.14
C ILE A 129 -1.04 -7.50 10.54
N LYS A 130 -0.53 -8.60 11.10
CA LYS A 130 0.08 -8.63 12.45
C LYS A 130 1.19 -7.60 12.58
N PHE A 131 2.12 -7.56 11.64
CA PHE A 131 3.29 -6.67 11.73
C PHE A 131 2.96 -5.21 11.42
N THR A 132 2.03 -4.94 10.50
CA THR A 132 1.50 -3.58 10.29
C THR A 132 0.94 -3.02 11.59
N LYS A 133 0.08 -3.79 12.27
CA LYS A 133 -0.51 -3.40 13.56
C LYS A 133 0.55 -3.30 14.67
N LYS A 134 1.50 -4.25 14.74
CA LYS A 134 2.58 -4.25 15.74
C LYS A 134 3.40 -2.97 15.72
N TYR A 135 3.65 -2.41 14.54
CA TYR A 135 4.46 -1.21 14.36
C TYR A 135 3.64 0.08 14.22
N GLY A 136 2.32 0.03 14.45
CA GLY A 136 1.46 1.21 14.51
C GLY A 136 0.96 1.74 13.16
N GLY A 137 1.14 1.00 12.07
CA GLY A 137 0.57 1.34 10.78
C GLY A 137 -0.95 1.10 10.72
N HIS A 138 -1.65 1.86 9.89
CA HIS A 138 -3.05 1.63 9.57
C HIS A 138 -3.16 0.42 8.63
N CYS A 139 -3.82 -0.64 9.09
CA CYS A 139 -3.95 -1.88 8.34
C CYS A 139 -5.20 -1.84 7.45
N GLU A 140 -5.00 -1.81 6.12
CA GLU A 140 -6.07 -1.84 5.12
C GLU A 140 -5.97 -3.09 4.23
N PRO A 141 -6.48 -4.26 4.66
CA PRO A 141 -6.55 -5.40 3.77
C PRO A 141 -7.53 -5.17 2.62
N ALA A 142 -7.16 -5.61 1.42
CA ALA A 142 -7.95 -5.46 0.21
C ALA A 142 -8.59 -6.78 -0.22
N LEU A 143 -9.82 -6.69 -0.72
CA LEU A 143 -10.54 -7.78 -1.37
C LEU A 143 -10.35 -7.64 -2.88
N SER A 144 -9.56 -8.51 -3.49
CA SER A 144 -9.36 -8.50 -4.94
C SER A 144 -10.67 -8.92 -5.64
N TYR A 145 -11.45 -7.94 -6.09
CA TYR A 145 -12.74 -8.21 -6.73
C TYR A 145 -12.59 -8.96 -8.06
N THR A 146 -13.53 -9.88 -8.32
CA THR A 146 -13.60 -10.61 -9.58
C THR A 146 -15.02 -11.14 -9.80
N ILE A 147 -15.33 -11.51 -11.05
CA ILE A 147 -16.59 -12.13 -11.45
C ILE A 147 -16.28 -13.53 -11.96
N SER A 148 -16.83 -14.54 -11.30
CA SER A 148 -16.79 -15.93 -11.78
C SER A 148 -17.92 -16.76 -11.16
N PRO A 149 -18.20 -17.99 -11.63
CA PRO A 149 -19.27 -18.83 -11.09
C PRO A 149 -19.20 -19.10 -9.58
N VAL A 150 -18.03 -18.94 -8.98
CA VAL A 150 -17.79 -19.18 -7.55
C VAL A 150 -17.67 -17.90 -6.73
N HIS A 151 -17.77 -16.71 -7.33
CA HIS A 151 -17.73 -15.44 -6.60
C HIS A 151 -19.13 -14.82 -6.52
N ASN A 152 -19.58 -14.52 -5.31
CA ASN A 152 -20.84 -13.85 -5.05
C ASN A 152 -20.69 -12.90 -3.85
N GLN A 153 -21.73 -12.13 -3.56
CA GLN A 153 -21.73 -11.16 -2.47
C GLN A 153 -21.44 -11.79 -1.11
N ASP A 154 -22.01 -12.97 -0.82
CA ASP A 154 -21.80 -13.65 0.47
C ASP A 154 -20.34 -14.03 0.69
N ASN A 155 -19.64 -14.44 -0.37
CA ASN A 155 -18.22 -14.77 -0.33
C ASN A 155 -17.38 -13.54 0.03
N PHE A 156 -17.64 -12.39 -0.59
CA PHE A 156 -16.93 -11.15 -0.25
C PHE A 156 -17.31 -10.62 1.15
N VAL A 157 -18.56 -10.75 1.58
CA VAL A 157 -18.98 -10.39 2.95
C VAL A 157 -18.30 -11.27 3.98
N LYS A 158 -18.18 -12.57 3.73
CA LYS A 158 -17.46 -13.50 4.61
C LYS A 158 -15.98 -13.12 4.71
N LEU A 159 -15.32 -12.87 3.58
CA LEU A 159 -13.93 -12.42 3.53
C LEU A 159 -13.73 -11.12 4.32
N ALA A 160 -14.59 -10.12 4.09
CA ALA A 160 -14.54 -8.85 4.80
C ALA A 160 -14.66 -9.01 6.33
N LYS A 161 -15.55 -9.91 6.80
CA LYS A 161 -15.69 -10.22 8.23
C LYS A 161 -14.45 -10.89 8.81
N GLU A 162 -13.85 -11.82 8.08
CA GLU A 162 -12.62 -12.49 8.51
C GLU A 162 -11.46 -11.49 8.66
N LEU A 163 -11.31 -10.55 7.73
CA LEU A 163 -10.27 -9.51 7.81
C LEU A 163 -10.43 -8.60 9.04
N VAL A 164 -11.67 -8.26 9.41
CA VAL A 164 -11.97 -7.50 10.63
C VAL A 164 -11.54 -8.27 11.89
N GLN A 165 -11.88 -9.55 11.97
CA GLN A 165 -11.53 -10.40 13.11
C GLN A 165 -10.02 -10.51 13.30
N ARG A 166 -9.25 -10.33 12.22
CA ARG A 166 -7.79 -10.39 12.22
C ARG A 166 -7.11 -9.04 12.47
N GLY A 167 -7.89 -7.97 12.66
CA GLY A 167 -7.39 -6.67 13.08
C GLY A 167 -7.27 -5.61 11.99
N ALA A 168 -7.99 -5.76 10.88
CA ALA A 168 -8.13 -4.71 9.86
C ALA A 168 -8.73 -3.42 10.46
N ASP A 169 -8.12 -2.27 10.17
CA ASP A 169 -8.62 -0.94 10.55
C ASP A 169 -9.62 -0.40 9.52
N SER A 170 -9.36 -0.66 8.22
CA SER A 170 -10.28 -0.45 7.10
C SER A 170 -10.21 -1.66 6.15
N ARG A 171 -11.12 -1.70 5.15
CA ARG A 171 -11.07 -2.69 4.06
C ARG A 171 -11.12 -1.95 2.74
N CYS A 172 -10.27 -2.34 1.80
CA CYS A 172 -10.33 -1.89 0.42
C CYS A 172 -11.08 -2.94 -0.42
N ILE A 173 -11.85 -2.49 -1.40
CA ILE A 173 -12.39 -3.32 -2.48
C ILE A 173 -11.68 -2.89 -3.76
#